data_AF-A0A4R3J979-F1
#
_entry.id   AF-A0A4R3J979-F1
#
_cell.length_a   1.000
_cell.length_b   1.000
_cell.length_c   1.000
_cell.angle_alpha   90.00
_cell.angle_beta   90.00
_cell.angle_gamma   90.00
#
_symmetry.space_group_name_H-M   'P 1'
#
loop_
_entity.id
_entity.type
_entity.pdbx_description
1 polymer ?
#
loop_
_entity_poly.entity_id
_entity_poly.type
_entity_poly.pdbx_seq_one_letter_code
_entity_poly.pdbx_strand_id
1 'polypeptide(L)'
;MIDMIGKKFGKLTVIKKTSATKNGSIVWECECACGKTRLATSRELNSGRVKSCGCLRKERYDLVGQKFGKLTVIKSETLGSHRTFLCKCDCGNEISVRGDSLRRGKTVSCGCAKSSESKIESLKSGRKLQEHTSSVFYQGTLSKNNTTGFNGISFIKGKYRASIGYKNKTYYLISDSDIEIAKSVRKEADEAIKSGVFKEWLQQFRNDNTTKSRR
;
A
#
# COMPACT_ATOMS: atom_id res chain seq x y z
N MET A 1 -1.65 22.92 51.85
CA MET A 1 -0.77 22.57 50.71
C MET A 1 -1.24 21.22 50.18
N ILE A 2 -1.71 21.11 48.94
CA ILE A 2 -2.26 19.83 48.44
C ILE A 2 -1.08 18.89 48.16
N ASP A 3 -0.93 17.88 49.02
CA ASP A 3 0.00 16.79 48.75
C ASP A 3 -0.57 15.88 47.64
N MET A 4 0.28 15.59 46.66
CA MET A 4 -0.04 14.72 45.54
C MET A 4 0.76 13.42 45.59
N ILE A 5 1.65 13.23 46.58
CA ILE A 5 2.43 12.02 46.77
C ILE A 5 1.48 10.81 46.90
N GLY A 6 1.83 9.72 46.22
CA GLY A 6 1.03 8.49 46.17
C GLY A 6 -0.14 8.50 45.19
N LYS A 7 -0.53 9.65 44.62
CA LYS A 7 -1.62 9.71 43.63
C LYS A 7 -1.20 9.09 42.30
N LYS A 8 -2.14 8.36 41.68
CA LYS A 8 -1.95 7.69 40.39
C LYS A 8 -2.63 8.46 39.25
N PHE A 9 -1.90 8.63 38.15
CA PHE A 9 -2.35 9.28 36.93
C PHE A 9 -2.00 8.39 35.72
N GLY A 10 -2.92 7.49 35.35
CA GLY A 10 -2.64 6.47 34.34
C GLY A 10 -1.58 5.47 34.83
N LYS A 11 -0.44 5.37 34.13
CA LYS A 11 0.71 4.55 34.53
C LYS A 11 1.68 5.28 35.49
N LEU A 12 1.43 6.54 35.85
CA LEU A 12 2.31 7.33 36.72
C LEU A 12 1.83 7.33 38.17
N THR A 13 2.75 7.16 39.11
CA THR A 13 2.54 7.35 40.55
C THR A 13 3.45 8.49 41.02
N VAL A 14 2.89 9.49 41.70
CA VAL A 14 3.68 10.62 42.21
C VAL A 14 4.53 10.15 43.39
N ILE A 15 5.84 10.35 43.32
CA ILE A 15 6.78 9.93 44.38
C ILE A 15 7.30 11.12 45.20
N LYS A 16 7.55 12.27 44.56
CA LYS A 16 8.20 13.40 45.24
C LYS A 16 7.79 14.74 44.64
N LYS A 17 7.65 15.74 45.52
CA LYS A 17 7.54 17.16 45.14
C LYS A 17 8.92 17.73 44.80
N THR A 18 9.05 18.40 43.66
CA THR A 18 10.30 19.09 43.30
C THR A 18 10.24 20.58 43.68
N SER A 19 11.40 21.23 43.72
CA SER A 19 11.51 22.70 43.91
C SER A 19 11.17 23.49 42.64
N ALA A 20 11.08 22.82 41.48
CA ALA A 20 10.79 23.47 40.22
C ALA A 20 9.30 23.79 40.04
N THR A 21 9.03 24.96 39.48
CA THR A 21 7.70 25.34 39.01
C THR A 21 7.76 25.63 37.51
N LYS A 22 6.68 25.32 36.80
CA LYS A 22 6.55 25.59 35.37
C LYS A 22 5.17 26.16 35.10
N ASN A 23 5.11 27.36 34.51
CA ASN A 23 3.86 28.07 34.21
C ASN A 23 2.92 28.15 35.43
N GLY A 24 3.48 28.49 36.60
CA GLY A 24 2.73 28.59 37.86
C GLY A 24 2.28 27.26 38.46
N SER A 25 2.67 26.11 37.90
CA SER A 25 2.35 24.78 38.43
C SER A 25 3.57 24.11 39.04
N ILE A 26 3.39 23.44 40.18
CA ILE A 26 4.43 22.65 40.84
C ILE A 26 4.78 21.44 39.94
N VAL A 27 6.08 21.19 39.76
CA VAL A 27 6.59 20.00 39.08
C VAL A 27 6.74 18.87 40.09
N TRP A 28 6.24 17.69 39.72
CA TRP A 28 6.29 16.48 40.51
C TRP A 28 7.11 15.43 39.80
N GLU A 29 7.89 14.69 40.57
CA GLU A 29 8.55 13.50 40.10
C GLU A 29 7.61 12.32 40.25
N CYS A 30 7.39 11.61 39.14
CA CYS A 30 6.50 10.47 39.07
C CYS A 30 7.25 9.23 38.61
N GLU A 31 6.98 8.09 39.23
CA GLU A 31 7.41 6.78 38.77
C GLU A 31 6.37 6.18 37.82
N CYS A 32 6.80 5.70 36.66
CA CYS A 32 5.94 5.01 35.71
C CYS A 32 5.94 3.50 35.99
N ALA A 33 4.82 2.84 35.77
CA ALA A 33 4.68 1.37 35.91
C ALA A 33 5.68 0.56 35.04
N CYS A 34 6.37 1.18 34.09
CA CYS A 34 7.47 0.56 33.33
C CYS A 34 8.86 0.75 33.96
N GLY A 35 8.94 1.22 35.21
CA GLY A 35 10.18 1.44 35.97
C GLY A 35 10.96 2.71 35.63
N LYS A 36 10.42 3.62 34.81
CA LYS A 36 11.07 4.90 34.45
C LYS A 36 10.43 6.06 35.17
N THR A 37 11.22 7.05 35.55
CA THR A 37 10.70 8.29 36.15
C THR A 37 10.33 9.33 35.07
N ARG A 38 9.41 10.22 35.42
CA ARG A 38 8.97 11.34 34.58
C ARG A 38 8.60 12.53 35.44
N LEU A 39 9.15 13.70 35.10
CA LEU A 39 8.70 14.98 35.65
C LEU A 39 7.40 15.43 34.96
N ALA A 40 6.38 15.76 35.74
CA ALA A 40 5.10 16.25 35.26
C ALA A 40 4.53 17.32 36.20
N THR A 41 3.88 18.34 35.66
CA THR A 41 3.24 19.39 36.47
C THR A 41 1.89 18.94 37.03
N SER A 42 1.43 19.55 38.13
CA SER A 42 0.06 19.33 38.64
C SER A 42 -1.01 19.49 37.55
N ARG A 43 -0.85 20.51 36.69
CA ARG A 43 -1.78 20.77 35.58
C ARG A 43 -1.78 19.64 34.54
N GLU A 44 -0.63 19.12 34.17
CA GLU A 44 -0.51 18.02 33.19
C GLU A 44 -1.06 16.69 33.71
N LEU A 45 -0.87 16.42 35.00
CA LEU A 45 -1.40 15.24 35.67
C LEU A 45 -2.93 15.32 35.79
N ASN A 46 -3.46 16.43 36.32
CA ASN A 46 -4.90 16.61 36.51
C ASN A 46 -5.68 16.68 35.19
N SER A 47 -5.12 17.31 34.15
CA SER A 47 -5.73 17.33 32.81
C SER A 47 -5.62 15.98 32.07
N GLY A 48 -4.85 15.03 32.60
CA GLY A 48 -4.58 13.76 31.92
C GLY A 48 -3.76 13.90 30.64
N ARG A 49 -3.09 15.03 30.41
CA ARG A 49 -2.18 15.22 29.26
C ARG A 49 -0.96 14.29 29.37
N VAL A 50 -0.52 14.01 30.59
CA VAL A 50 0.60 13.11 30.88
C VAL A 50 0.10 11.94 31.72
N LYS A 51 0.13 10.73 31.14
CA LYS A 51 -0.35 9.48 31.78
C LYS A 51 0.72 8.38 31.86
N SER A 52 1.93 8.65 31.36
CA SER A 52 3.08 7.73 31.39
C SER A 52 4.37 8.52 31.12
N CYS A 53 5.52 7.87 31.32
CA CYS A 53 6.81 8.42 30.90
C CYS A 53 6.99 8.51 29.37
N GLY A 54 5.97 8.16 28.57
CA GLY A 54 6.02 8.03 27.11
C GLY A 54 5.90 6.59 26.61
N CYS A 55 5.99 5.60 27.52
CA CYS A 55 5.88 4.19 27.17
C CYS A 55 4.52 3.83 26.53
N LEU A 56 3.41 4.44 26.99
CA LEU A 56 2.08 4.21 26.39
C LEU A 56 2.04 4.57 24.91
N ARG A 57 2.77 5.63 24.50
CA ARG A 57 2.85 6.00 23.08
C ARG A 57 3.66 4.94 22.33
N LYS A 58 4.79 4.50 22.88
CA LYS A 58 5.64 3.47 22.26
C LYS A 58 4.88 2.14 22.07
N GLU A 59 4.22 1.66 23.12
CA GLU A 59 3.38 0.44 23.09
C GLU A 59 2.26 0.53 22.04
N ARG A 60 1.57 1.68 21.96
CA ARG A 60 0.49 1.89 20.98
C ARG A 60 0.96 1.77 19.53
N TYR A 61 2.22 2.05 19.24
CA TYR A 61 2.78 1.97 17.88
C TYR A 61 3.58 0.70 17.62
N ASP A 62 3.82 -0.11 18.65
CA ASP A 62 4.41 -1.44 18.49
C ASP A 62 3.31 -2.45 18.29
N LEU A 63 2.98 -2.70 17.02
CA LEU A 63 1.88 -3.58 16.64
C LEU A 63 2.34 -5.02 16.44
N VAL A 64 3.65 -5.31 16.54
CA VAL A 64 4.19 -6.65 16.28
C VAL A 64 3.58 -7.67 17.24
N GLY A 65 3.12 -8.80 16.71
CA GLY A 65 2.42 -9.85 17.45
C GLY A 65 0.94 -9.56 17.73
N GLN A 66 0.44 -8.35 17.49
CA GLN A 66 -0.97 -8.03 17.71
C GLN A 66 -1.86 -8.58 16.59
N LYS A 67 -3.08 -9.00 16.95
CA LYS A 67 -4.10 -9.49 16.02
C LYS A 67 -5.19 -8.43 15.78
N PHE A 68 -5.49 -8.17 14.50
CA PHE A 68 -6.52 -7.26 14.02
C PHE A 68 -7.48 -8.03 13.11
N GLY A 69 -8.60 -8.49 13.65
CA GLY A 69 -9.50 -9.39 12.94
C GLY A 69 -8.80 -10.71 12.58
N LYS A 70 -8.68 -11.02 11.28
CA LYS A 70 -7.96 -12.19 10.77
C LYS A 70 -6.47 -11.95 10.53
N LEU A 71 -5.95 -10.75 10.81
CA LEU A 71 -4.55 -10.39 10.53
C LEU A 71 -3.71 -10.41 11.79
N THR A 72 -2.58 -11.11 11.75
CA THR A 72 -1.55 -11.11 12.79
C THR A 72 -0.33 -10.35 12.28
N VAL A 73 0.13 -9.34 13.01
CA VAL A 73 1.28 -8.53 12.61
C VAL A 73 2.58 -9.31 12.85
N ILE A 74 3.37 -9.52 11.81
CA ILE A 74 4.65 -10.26 11.86
C ILE A 74 5.80 -9.31 12.17
N LYS A 75 5.90 -8.19 11.42
CA LYS A 75 7.00 -7.24 11.56
C LYS A 75 6.57 -5.84 11.11
N SER A 76 7.24 -4.82 11.62
CA SER A 76 7.08 -3.46 11.11
C SER A 76 7.96 -3.22 9.90
N GLU A 77 7.42 -2.56 8.89
CA GLU A 77 8.09 -2.12 7.68
C GLU A 77 7.89 -0.61 7.51
N THR A 78 8.71 0.01 6.67
CA THR A 78 8.54 1.43 6.32
C THR A 78 8.51 1.55 4.82
N LEU A 79 7.30 1.63 4.25
CA LEU A 79 7.11 1.91 2.83
C LEU A 79 6.73 3.40 2.66
N GLY A 80 7.71 4.23 2.32
CA GLY A 80 7.53 5.68 2.15
C GLY A 80 7.35 6.43 3.48
N SER A 81 6.44 7.41 3.52
CA SER A 81 6.22 8.30 4.68
C SER A 81 5.40 7.67 5.82
N HIS A 82 4.77 6.51 5.57
CA HIS A 82 3.91 5.86 6.56
C HIS A 82 4.51 4.56 7.06
N ARG A 83 4.42 4.33 8.38
CA ARG A 83 4.79 3.05 8.99
C ARG A 83 3.78 1.98 8.58
N THR A 84 4.28 0.97 7.89
CA THR A 84 3.52 -0.21 7.44
C THR A 84 3.91 -1.42 8.28
N PHE A 85 3.11 -2.47 8.17
CA PHE A 85 3.27 -3.69 8.94
C PHE A 85 2.95 -4.86 8.04
N LEU A 86 3.90 -5.80 7.94
CA LEU A 86 3.64 -7.08 7.29
C LEU A 86 2.74 -7.90 8.20
N CYS A 87 1.59 -8.30 7.69
CA CYS A 87 0.58 -9.04 8.42
C CYS A 87 0.31 -10.38 7.75
N LYS A 88 0.29 -11.47 8.53
CA LYS A 88 -0.18 -12.77 8.10
C LYS A 88 -1.66 -12.91 8.39
N CYS A 89 -2.44 -13.23 7.38
CA CYS A 89 -3.84 -13.51 7.55
C CYS A 89 -4.07 -14.97 7.95
N ASP A 90 -5.16 -15.26 8.64
CA ASP A 90 -5.63 -16.63 8.91
C ASP A 90 -5.82 -17.44 7.60
N CYS A 91 -5.99 -16.75 6.46
CA CYS A 91 -6.04 -17.32 5.10
C CYS A 91 -4.69 -17.84 4.58
N GLY A 92 -3.59 -17.64 5.32
CA GLY A 92 -2.22 -17.93 4.90
C GLY A 92 -1.55 -16.82 4.11
N ASN A 93 -2.29 -15.93 3.43
CA ASN A 93 -1.70 -14.81 2.68
C ASN A 93 -1.11 -13.74 3.59
N GLU A 94 -0.02 -13.15 3.13
CA GLU A 94 0.63 -12.02 3.77
C GLU A 94 0.32 -10.72 3.01
N ILE A 95 0.02 -9.66 3.75
CA ILE A 95 -0.25 -8.33 3.19
C ILE A 95 0.45 -7.24 4.00
N SER A 96 0.91 -6.19 3.32
CA SER A 96 1.46 -5.00 3.98
C SER A 96 0.36 -3.98 4.24
N VAL A 97 0.17 -3.59 5.51
CA VAL A 97 -0.94 -2.74 5.96
C VAL A 97 -0.41 -1.55 6.73
N ARG A 98 -1.02 -0.37 6.55
CA ARG A 98 -0.68 0.81 7.35
C ARG A 98 -1.10 0.65 8.81
N GLY A 99 -0.26 1.09 9.74
CA GLY A 99 -0.54 0.94 11.17
C GLY A 99 -1.79 1.68 11.66
N ASP A 100 -2.15 2.82 11.04
CA ASP A 100 -3.38 3.54 11.35
C ASP A 100 -4.62 2.78 10.86
N SER A 101 -4.52 2.07 9.74
CA SER A 101 -5.61 1.26 9.18
C SER A 101 -5.89 0.02 10.03
N LEU A 102 -4.85 -0.61 10.58
CA LEU A 102 -4.98 -1.71 11.56
C LEU A 102 -5.68 -1.22 12.83
N ARG A 103 -5.17 -0.15 13.46
CA ARG A 103 -5.72 0.37 14.73
C ARG A 103 -7.15 0.91 14.61
N ARG A 104 -7.53 1.47 13.46
CA ARG A 104 -8.90 1.96 13.20
C ARG A 104 -9.85 0.88 12.71
N GLY A 105 -9.39 -0.36 12.54
CA GLY A 105 -10.21 -1.48 12.05
C GLY A 105 -10.62 -1.36 10.57
N LYS A 106 -9.93 -0.55 9.76
CA LYS A 106 -10.22 -0.41 8.32
C LYS A 106 -9.76 -1.65 7.53
N THR A 107 -8.75 -2.35 8.04
CA THR A 107 -8.18 -3.54 7.39
C THR A 107 -8.09 -4.66 8.41
N VAL A 108 -8.94 -5.68 8.23
CA VAL A 108 -9.11 -6.80 9.18
C VAL A 108 -8.90 -8.17 8.52
N SER A 109 -8.57 -8.23 7.23
CA SER A 109 -8.25 -9.47 6.51
C SER A 109 -7.43 -9.20 5.25
N CYS A 110 -6.88 -10.27 4.65
CA CYS A 110 -6.21 -10.26 3.34
C CYS A 110 -7.15 -9.90 2.15
N GLY A 111 -8.44 -9.65 2.40
CA GLY A 111 -9.48 -9.56 1.39
C GLY A 111 -10.27 -10.85 1.21
N CYS A 112 -9.75 -11.99 1.71
CA CYS A 112 -10.43 -13.29 1.68
C CYS A 112 -11.80 -13.28 2.36
N ALA A 113 -12.00 -12.44 3.37
CA ALA A 113 -13.27 -12.41 4.10
C ALA A 113 -14.45 -11.93 3.24
N LYS A 114 -14.17 -11.28 2.10
CA LYS A 114 -15.18 -10.84 1.12
C LYS A 114 -15.39 -11.84 -0.02
N SER A 115 -14.72 -12.98 0.02
CA SER A 115 -14.72 -13.96 -1.06
C SER A 115 -15.11 -15.30 -0.47
N SER A 116 -16.34 -15.74 -0.72
CA SER A 116 -16.70 -17.15 -0.48
C SER A 116 -15.73 -18.04 -1.26
N GLU A 117 -15.50 -19.26 -0.78
CA GLU A 117 -14.66 -20.24 -1.46
C GLU A 117 -15.14 -20.47 -2.90
N SER A 118 -16.47 -20.51 -3.09
CA SER A 118 -17.13 -20.52 -4.39
C SER A 118 -16.81 -19.31 -5.27
N LYS A 119 -16.64 -18.11 -4.69
CA LYS A 119 -16.28 -16.89 -5.43
C LYS A 119 -14.80 -16.88 -5.80
N ILE A 120 -13.93 -17.44 -4.95
CA ILE A 120 -12.51 -17.62 -5.29
C ILE A 120 -12.39 -18.59 -6.46
N GLU A 121 -13.10 -19.71 -6.42
CA GLU A 121 -13.09 -20.71 -7.48
C GLU A 121 -13.72 -20.18 -8.78
N SER A 122 -14.83 -19.45 -8.69
CA SER A 122 -15.43 -18.75 -9.83
C SER A 122 -14.48 -17.70 -10.46
N LEU A 123 -13.71 -16.98 -9.65
CA LEU A 123 -12.71 -16.02 -10.15
C LEU A 123 -11.50 -16.70 -10.78
N LYS A 124 -11.10 -17.88 -10.30
CA LYS A 124 -10.02 -18.68 -10.90
C LYS A 124 -10.47 -19.30 -12.23
N SER A 125 -11.62 -19.95 -12.24
CA SER A 125 -12.21 -20.58 -13.44
C SER A 125 -12.67 -19.55 -14.49
N GLY A 126 -13.16 -18.38 -14.07
CA GLY A 126 -13.55 -17.29 -14.96
C GLY A 126 -12.37 -16.59 -15.64
N ARG A 127 -11.15 -16.70 -15.09
CA ARG A 127 -9.92 -16.23 -15.74
C ARG A 127 -9.53 -17.23 -16.82
N LYS A 128 -10.13 -17.11 -18.01
CA LYS A 128 -9.70 -17.79 -19.24
C LYS A 128 -8.32 -17.28 -19.69
N LEU A 129 -7.29 -17.54 -18.90
CA LEU A 129 -5.90 -17.22 -19.21
C LEU A 129 -5.27 -18.43 -19.88
N GLN A 130 -4.74 -18.25 -21.09
CA GLN A 130 -3.81 -19.18 -21.70
C GLN A 130 -2.40 -18.59 -21.58
N GLU A 131 -1.48 -19.32 -20.96
CA GLU A 131 -0.10 -18.86 -20.71
C GLU A 131 0.00 -17.44 -20.11
N HIS A 132 -0.72 -17.18 -19.01
CA HIS A 132 -0.76 -15.87 -18.33
C HIS A 132 -1.25 -14.70 -19.22
N THR A 133 -1.98 -15.02 -20.28
CA THR A 133 -2.50 -14.05 -21.25
C THR A 133 -4.00 -14.29 -21.46
N SER A 134 -4.82 -13.26 -21.33
CA SER A 134 -6.25 -13.36 -21.66
C SER A 134 -6.46 -13.01 -23.12
N SER A 135 -7.07 -13.92 -23.89
CA SER A 135 -7.39 -13.70 -25.30
C SER A 135 -8.33 -12.52 -25.52
N VAL A 136 -9.12 -12.15 -24.49
CA VAL A 136 -10.02 -10.99 -24.48
C VAL A 136 -9.28 -9.69 -24.78
N PHE A 137 -8.01 -9.56 -24.37
CA PHE A 137 -7.22 -8.35 -24.65
C PHE A 137 -6.95 -8.12 -26.15
N TYR A 138 -7.10 -9.14 -27.00
CA TYR A 138 -6.86 -9.08 -28.45
C TYR A 138 -8.15 -9.11 -29.28
N GLN A 139 -9.31 -9.06 -28.60
CA GLN A 139 -10.64 -8.99 -29.21
C GLN A 139 -11.15 -7.55 -29.34
N GLY A 140 -10.31 -6.55 -29.07
CA GLY A 140 -10.69 -5.13 -29.21
C GLY A 140 -11.52 -4.59 -28.04
N THR A 141 -11.48 -5.22 -26.87
CA THR A 141 -12.22 -4.75 -25.69
C THR A 141 -11.78 -3.33 -25.30
N LEU A 142 -12.71 -2.38 -25.35
CA LEU A 142 -12.47 -1.00 -24.96
C LEU A 142 -12.87 -0.77 -23.49
N SER A 143 -11.96 -0.15 -22.74
CA SER A 143 -12.26 0.34 -21.39
C SER A 143 -13.17 1.57 -21.48
N LYS A 144 -14.09 1.73 -20.51
CA LYS A 144 -14.92 2.96 -20.37
C LYS A 144 -14.09 4.24 -20.26
N ASN A 145 -12.85 4.13 -19.80
CA ASN A 145 -11.93 5.26 -19.63
C ASN A 145 -11.00 5.44 -20.84
N ASN A 146 -11.25 4.75 -21.95
CA ASN A 146 -10.44 4.89 -23.16
C ASN A 146 -10.87 6.15 -23.92
N THR A 147 -9.92 7.07 -24.14
CA THR A 147 -10.16 8.34 -24.83
C THR A 147 -9.80 8.30 -26.32
N THR A 148 -9.08 7.29 -26.78
CA THR A 148 -8.56 7.18 -28.16
C THR A 148 -9.46 6.36 -29.09
N GLY A 149 -10.46 5.67 -28.53
CA GLY A 149 -11.33 4.73 -29.24
C GLY A 149 -10.65 3.41 -29.62
N PHE A 150 -9.37 3.22 -29.27
CA PHE A 150 -8.58 2.04 -29.67
C PHE A 150 -7.88 1.40 -28.47
N ASN A 151 -8.03 0.08 -28.34
CA ASN A 151 -7.46 -0.68 -27.24
C ASN A 151 -5.92 -0.68 -27.30
N GLY A 152 -5.27 -0.36 -26.18
CA GLY A 152 -3.81 -0.31 -26.09
C GLY A 152 -3.17 0.96 -26.67
N ILE A 153 -3.96 1.94 -27.11
CA ILE A 153 -3.48 3.25 -27.56
C ILE A 153 -3.85 4.32 -26.54
N SER A 154 -2.87 5.09 -26.09
CA SER A 154 -3.05 6.16 -25.12
C SER A 154 -2.43 7.46 -25.62
N PHE A 155 -3.10 8.59 -25.38
CA PHE A 155 -2.56 9.91 -25.72
C PHE A 155 -1.74 10.45 -24.54
N ILE A 156 -0.43 10.60 -24.73
CA ILE A 156 0.53 10.99 -23.69
C ILE A 156 1.46 12.06 -24.25
N LYS A 157 1.54 13.22 -23.58
CA LYS A 157 2.46 14.33 -23.92
C LYS A 157 2.39 14.74 -25.41
N GLY A 158 1.19 14.84 -25.97
CA GLY A 158 0.98 15.27 -27.36
C GLY A 158 1.20 14.19 -28.42
N LYS A 159 1.43 12.93 -28.04
CA LYS A 159 1.63 11.80 -28.97
C LYS A 159 0.74 10.61 -28.61
N TYR A 160 0.38 9.83 -29.61
CA TYR A 160 -0.30 8.55 -29.48
C TYR A 160 0.70 7.44 -29.25
N ARG A 161 0.60 6.78 -28.09
CA ARG A 161 1.45 5.67 -27.67
C ARG A 161 0.70 4.36 -27.79
N ALA A 162 1.20 3.45 -28.63
CA ALA A 162 0.71 2.08 -28.74
C ALA A 162 1.48 1.14 -27.80
N SER A 163 0.74 0.30 -27.08
CA SER A 163 1.28 -0.70 -26.17
C SER A 163 0.45 -1.98 -26.19
N ILE A 164 1.10 -3.10 -25.92
CA ILE A 164 0.49 -4.43 -25.91
C ILE A 164 0.95 -5.22 -24.69
N GLY A 165 0.01 -5.84 -24.00
CA GLY A 165 0.31 -6.81 -22.95
C GLY A 165 0.47 -8.19 -23.54
N TYR A 166 1.51 -8.94 -23.15
CA TYR A 166 1.73 -10.34 -23.53
C TYR A 166 2.52 -11.06 -22.46
N LYS A 167 2.07 -12.26 -22.03
CA LYS A 167 2.68 -13.10 -20.98
C LYS A 167 3.10 -12.29 -19.73
N ASN A 168 2.13 -11.59 -19.13
CA ASN A 168 2.30 -10.76 -17.92
C ASN A 168 3.33 -9.61 -18.04
N LYS A 169 3.67 -9.20 -19.27
CA LYS A 169 4.58 -8.08 -19.54
C LYS A 169 3.94 -7.10 -20.53
N THR A 170 4.14 -5.81 -20.30
CA THR A 170 3.70 -4.75 -21.21
C THR A 170 4.86 -4.36 -22.13
N TYR A 171 4.61 -4.37 -23.43
CA TYR A 171 5.55 -3.96 -24.47
C TYR A 171 5.09 -2.63 -25.06
N TYR A 172 6.02 -1.67 -25.11
CA TYR A 172 5.83 -0.42 -25.83
C TYR A 172 6.23 -0.62 -27.28
N LEU A 173 5.33 -0.28 -28.19
CA LEU A 173 5.52 -0.49 -29.62
C LEU A 173 6.03 0.80 -30.27
N ILE A 174 5.22 1.86 -30.25
CA ILE A 174 5.55 3.14 -30.89
C ILE A 174 4.92 4.32 -30.14
N SER A 175 5.45 5.52 -30.38
CA SER A 175 4.89 6.79 -29.95
C SER A 175 5.00 7.80 -31.08
N ASP A 176 3.88 8.17 -31.70
CA ASP A 176 3.84 9.06 -32.86
C ASP A 176 2.82 10.18 -32.68
N SER A 177 2.95 11.27 -33.44
CA SER A 177 1.92 12.31 -33.55
C SER A 177 0.68 11.83 -34.30
N ASP A 178 0.84 10.88 -35.23
CA ASP A 178 -0.27 10.32 -36.00
C ASP A 178 -0.88 9.09 -35.29
N ILE A 179 -2.21 9.15 -35.08
CA ILE A 179 -2.96 8.04 -34.48
C ILE A 179 -3.02 6.83 -35.41
N GLU A 180 -3.04 7.02 -36.74
CA GLU A 180 -3.16 5.92 -37.70
C GLU A 180 -1.93 5.01 -37.69
N ILE A 181 -0.74 5.59 -37.51
CA ILE A 181 0.51 4.83 -37.30
C ILE A 181 0.40 3.96 -36.03
N ALA A 182 -0.07 4.55 -34.93
CA ALA A 182 -0.26 3.82 -33.68
C ALA A 182 -1.29 2.70 -33.81
N LYS A 183 -2.37 2.90 -34.59
CA LYS A 183 -3.40 1.89 -34.90
C LYS A 183 -2.86 0.75 -35.74
N SER A 184 -2.12 1.03 -36.81
CA SER A 184 -1.54 0.00 -37.69
C SER A 184 -0.62 -0.93 -36.89
N VAL A 185 0.34 -0.36 -36.17
CA VAL A 185 1.30 -1.12 -35.36
C VAL A 185 0.60 -1.93 -34.27
N ARG A 186 -0.45 -1.38 -33.65
CA ARG A 186 -1.24 -2.10 -32.65
C ARG A 186 -1.96 -3.32 -33.25
N LYS A 187 -2.53 -3.18 -34.46
CA LYS A 187 -3.24 -4.24 -35.18
C LYS A 187 -2.30 -5.37 -35.60
N GLU A 188 -1.16 -5.02 -36.18
CA GLU A 188 -0.11 -5.99 -36.53
C GLU A 188 0.36 -6.78 -35.31
N ALA A 189 0.56 -6.11 -34.17
CA ALA A 189 0.93 -6.76 -32.93
C ALA A 189 -0.14 -7.72 -32.40
N ASP A 190 -1.43 -7.38 -32.55
CA ASP A 190 -2.54 -8.27 -32.17
C ASP A 190 -2.61 -9.51 -33.09
N GLU A 191 -2.37 -9.35 -34.39
CA GLU A 191 -2.30 -10.45 -35.36
C GLU A 191 -1.10 -11.36 -35.07
N ALA A 192 0.08 -10.80 -34.77
CA ALA A 192 1.27 -11.56 -34.41
C ALA A 192 1.11 -12.37 -33.12
N ILE A 193 0.29 -11.92 -32.16
CA ILE A 193 -0.06 -12.72 -30.99
C ILE A 193 -1.02 -13.85 -31.36
N LYS A 194 -2.04 -13.58 -32.19
CA LYS A 194 -3.00 -14.59 -32.64
C LYS A 194 -2.33 -15.72 -33.43
N SER A 195 -1.30 -15.40 -34.23
CA SER A 195 -0.52 -16.38 -34.99
C SER A 195 0.63 -17.01 -34.19
N GLY A 196 0.89 -16.56 -32.95
CA GLY A 196 1.92 -17.13 -32.09
C GLY A 196 3.36 -16.63 -32.35
N VAL A 197 3.57 -15.75 -33.34
CA VAL A 197 4.90 -15.24 -33.76
C VAL A 197 5.28 -13.88 -33.16
N PHE A 198 4.58 -13.44 -32.10
CA PHE A 198 4.74 -12.09 -31.53
C PHE A 198 6.18 -11.70 -31.18
N LYS A 199 6.98 -12.63 -30.64
CA LYS A 199 8.37 -12.32 -30.24
C LYS A 199 9.25 -12.03 -31.45
N GLU A 200 9.10 -12.81 -32.53
CA GLU A 200 9.85 -12.67 -33.79
C GLU A 200 9.45 -11.36 -34.47
N TRP A 201 8.14 -11.10 -34.58
CA TRP A 201 7.62 -9.84 -35.09
C TRP A 201 8.16 -8.63 -34.31
N LEU A 202 8.15 -8.70 -32.97
CA LEU A 202 8.64 -7.60 -32.13
C LEU A 202 10.14 -7.34 -32.33
N GLN A 203 10.94 -8.39 -32.53
CA GLN A 203 12.37 -8.26 -32.79
C GLN A 203 12.62 -7.60 -34.15
N GLN A 204 11.94 -8.05 -35.20
CA GLN A 204 12.03 -7.46 -36.54
C GLN A 204 11.58 -6.00 -36.54
N PHE A 205 10.41 -5.71 -35.96
CA PHE A 205 9.86 -4.36 -35.85
C PHE A 205 10.82 -3.39 -35.15
N ARG A 206 11.52 -3.84 -34.09
CA ARG A 206 12.52 -3.02 -33.41
C ARG A 206 13.73 -2.76 -34.29
N ASN A 207 14.24 -3.77 -34.98
CA ASN A 207 15.39 -3.62 -35.87
C ASN A 207 15.10 -2.61 -36.99
N ASP A 208 13.91 -2.67 -37.59
CA ASP A 208 13.50 -1.78 -38.67
C ASP A 208 13.35 -0.32 -38.20
N ASN A 209 12.77 -0.11 -37.02
CA ASN A 209 12.63 1.25 -36.46
C ASN A 209 13.96 1.84 -35.97
N THR A 210 14.88 1.00 -35.49
CA THR A 210 16.23 1.46 -35.09
C THR A 210 17.05 1.89 -36.32
N THR A 211 16.80 1.25 -37.46
CA THR A 211 17.43 1.60 -38.75
C THR A 211 16.86 2.91 -39.32
N LYS A 212 15.54 3.15 -39.16
CA LYS A 212 14.88 4.40 -39.58
C LYS A 212 15.25 5.62 -38.75
N SER A 213 15.66 5.48 -37.48
CA SER A 213 16.09 6.63 -36.65
C SER A 213 17.56 7.04 -36.89
N ARG A 214 18.29 6.31 -37.74
CA ARG A 214 19.71 6.55 -38.07
C ARG A 214 19.93 7.10 -39.48
N ARG A 215 18.85 7.33 -40.24
CA ARG A 215 18.84 8.10 -41.49
C ARG A 215 18.12 9.41 -41.25
#